data_AF-A0A7Y0N357-F1
#
_entry.id   AF-A0A7Y0N357-F1
#
_cell.length_a   1.000
_cell.length_b   1.000
_cell.length_c   1.000
_cell.angle_alpha   90.00
_cell.angle_beta   90.00
_cell.angle_gamma   90.00
#
_symmetry.space_group_name_H-M   'P 1'
#
loop_
_entity.id
_entity.type
_entity.pdbx_description
1 polymer ?
#
loop_
_entity_poly.entity_id
_entity_poly.type
_entity_poly.pdbx_seq_one_letter_code
_entity_poly.pdbx_strand_id
1 'polypeptide(L)'
;GMIILGVYLIAEGDLTMGGLIAATMLSGRAIGPLVQLSLLSTRYNQAKSSMTIINQVMEMPDEQEEGKRYIHRPIVQGKIELERVTFHYPDSPVASIRDLSLTINPGEKVAIIGRIGSGKTTLERLIMGLYQPTEGHVR
;
A
#
# COMPACT_ATOMS: atom_id res chain seq x y z
N GLY A 1 -40.26 21.30 14.72
CA GLY A 1 -41.39 20.53 14.16
C GLY A 1 -42.39 20.14 15.22
N MET A 2 -42.09 19.08 15.99
CA MET A 2 -43.02 18.52 16.98
C MET A 2 -43.57 19.50 18.03
N ILE A 3 -42.75 20.38 18.59
CA ILE A 3 -43.21 21.35 19.61
C ILE A 3 -44.21 22.34 19.01
N ILE A 4 -43.95 22.82 17.79
CA ILE A 4 -44.81 23.80 17.10
C ILE A 4 -46.18 23.17 16.79
N LEU A 5 -46.19 21.96 16.21
CA LEU A 5 -47.41 21.19 15.94
C LEU A 5 -48.16 20.82 17.23
N GLY A 6 -47.43 20.41 18.28
CA GLY A 6 -48.00 20.04 19.56
C GLY A 6 -48.68 21.19 20.28
N VAL A 7 -48.10 22.39 20.25
CA VAL A 7 -48.72 23.59 20.84
C VAL A 7 -50.03 23.96 20.13
N TYR A 8 -50.11 23.77 18.81
CA TYR A 8 -51.33 24.03 18.05
C TYR A 8 -52.46 23.06 18.42
N LEU A 9 -52.15 21.76 18.52
CA LEU A 9 -53.13 20.72 18.92
C LEU A 9 -53.60 20.89 20.38
N ILE A 10 -52.77 21.45 21.26
CA ILE A 10 -53.18 21.78 22.63
C ILE A 10 -54.16 22.95 22.62
N ALA A 11 -53.98 23.94 21.75
CA ALA A 11 -54.90 25.07 21.61
C ALA A 11 -56.28 24.66 21.07
N GLU A 12 -56.34 23.61 20.23
CA GLU A 12 -57.59 23.03 19.71
C GLU A 12 -58.26 22.04 20.69
N GLY A 13 -57.59 21.67 21.79
CA GLY A 13 -58.10 20.76 22.82
C GLY A 13 -57.88 19.27 22.54
N ASP A 14 -57.24 18.94 21.41
CA ASP A 14 -57.00 17.56 20.97
C ASP A 14 -55.77 16.90 21.61
N LEU A 15 -54.92 17.68 22.29
CA LEU A 15 -53.71 17.19 22.96
C LEU A 15 -53.52 17.83 24.34
N THR A 16 -53.00 17.06 25.29
CA THR A 16 -52.63 17.57 26.62
C THR A 16 -51.15 17.96 26.68
N MET A 17 -50.79 18.87 27.59
CA MET A 17 -49.38 19.23 27.86
C MET A 17 -48.51 18.00 28.19
N GLY A 18 -49.06 17.04 28.94
CA GLY A 18 -48.37 15.78 29.25
C GLY A 18 -48.16 14.89 28.02
N GLY A 19 -49.11 14.87 27.08
CA GLY A 19 -48.98 14.17 25.81
C GLY A 19 -47.85 14.70 24.94
N LEU A 20 -47.65 16.03 24.90
CA LEU A 20 -46.54 16.65 24.18
C LEU A 20 -45.18 16.31 24.81
N ILE A 21 -45.07 16.33 26.14
CA ILE A 21 -43.85 15.91 26.85
C ILE A 21 -43.54 14.44 26.58
N ALA A 22 -44.54 13.56 26.61
CA ALA A 22 -44.37 12.14 26.29
C ALA A 22 -43.91 11.92 24.84
N ALA A 23 -44.53 12.61 23.88
CA ALA A 23 -44.18 12.53 22.46
C ALA A 23 -42.73 12.99 22.21
N THR A 24 -42.33 14.13 22.78
CA THR A 24 -40.95 14.65 22.65
C THR A 24 -39.91 13.71 23.26
N MET A 25 -40.18 13.11 24.42
CA MET A 25 -39.30 12.10 25.02
C MET A 25 -39.17 10.84 24.15
N LEU A 26 -40.28 10.35 23.58
CA LEU A 26 -40.29 9.17 22.71
C LEU A 26 -39.55 9.42 21.39
N SER A 27 -39.72 10.61 20.80
CA SER A 27 -39.02 10.99 19.57
C SER A 27 -37.50 11.01 19.75
N GLY A 28 -37.00 11.50 20.88
CA GLY A 28 -35.56 11.46 21.19
C GLY A 28 -35.01 10.02 21.23
N ARG A 29 -35.76 9.09 21.82
CA ARG A 29 -35.39 7.66 21.88
C ARG A 29 -35.44 6.98 20.52
N ALA A 30 -36.33 7.39 19.62
CA ALA A 30 -36.44 6.82 18.29
C ALA A 30 -35.27 7.22 17.35
N ILE A 31 -34.70 8.42 17.54
CA ILE A 31 -33.60 8.92 16.69
C ILE A 31 -32.26 8.24 17.04
N GLY A 32 -32.04 7.90 18.32
CA GLY A 32 -30.79 7.28 18.78
C GLY A 32 -30.36 6.03 17.98
N PRO A 33 -31.24 5.02 17.81
CA PRO A 33 -30.94 3.83 17.01
C PRO A 33 -30.58 4.13 15.55
N LEU A 34 -31.21 5.14 14.94
CA LEU A 34 -30.91 5.53 13.55
C LEU A 34 -29.48 6.06 13.41
N VAL A 35 -29.03 6.85 14.38
CA VAL A 35 -27.65 7.33 14.43
C VAL A 35 -26.67 6.17 14.64
N GLN A 36 -27.00 5.21 15.50
CA GLN A 36 -26.18 4.02 15.73
C GLN A 36 -26.03 3.16 14.48
N LEU A 37 -27.10 2.98 13.69
CA LEU A 37 -27.05 2.25 12.43
C LEU A 37 -26.12 2.93 11.41
N SER A 38 -26.15 4.27 11.34
CA SER A 38 -25.25 5.04 10.48
C SER A 38 -23.78 4.83 10.89
N LEU A 39 -23.49 4.91 12.20
CA LEU A 39 -22.14 4.66 12.72
C LEU A 39 -21.67 3.22 12.46
N LEU A 40 -22.57 2.24 12.60
CA LEU A 40 -22.26 0.84 12.31
C LEU A 40 -21.92 0.63 10.84
N SER A 41 -22.66 1.28 9.93
CA SER A 41 -22.37 1.24 8.48
C SER A 41 -20.98 1.78 8.17
N THR A 42 -20.60 2.92 8.75
CA THR A 42 -19.25 3.48 8.57
C THR A 42 -18.18 2.53 9.11
N ARG A 43 -18.37 1.96 10.31
CA ARG A 43 -17.43 0.97 10.90
C ARG A 43 -17.30 -0.28 10.04
N TYR A 44 -18.41 -0.77 9.49
CA TYR A 44 -18.41 -1.92 8.59
C TYR A 44 -17.61 -1.65 7.32
N ASN A 45 -17.83 -0.49 6.68
CA ASN A 45 -17.07 -0.11 5.49
C ASN A 45 -15.56 0.03 5.78
N GLN A 46 -15.20 0.59 6.94
CA GLN A 46 -13.81 0.69 7.36
C GLN A 46 -13.18 -0.68 7.58
N ALA A 47 -13.86 -1.58 8.29
CA ALA A 47 -13.38 -2.94 8.54
C ALA A 47 -13.21 -3.74 7.24
N LYS A 48 -14.18 -3.61 6.31
CA LYS A 48 -14.11 -4.23 4.99
C LYS A 48 -12.90 -3.73 4.18
N SER A 49 -12.67 -2.42 4.18
CA SER A 49 -11.52 -1.82 3.49
C SER A 49 -10.19 -2.32 4.06
N SER A 50 -10.04 -2.32 5.39
CA SER A 50 -8.84 -2.84 6.06
C SER A 50 -8.61 -4.32 5.74
N MET A 51 -9.67 -5.13 5.68
CA MET A 51 -9.55 -6.54 5.30
C MET A 51 -9.03 -6.72 3.87
N THR A 52 -9.52 -5.91 2.92
CA THR A 52 -9.00 -5.92 1.55
C THR A 52 -7.50 -5.62 1.49
N ILE A 53 -7.04 -4.62 2.25
CA ILE A 53 -5.62 -4.25 2.29
C ILE A 53 -4.77 -5.38 2.88
N ILE A 54 -5.23 -5.98 3.99
CA ILE A 54 -4.51 -7.11 4.61
C ILE A 54 -4.42 -8.27 3.63
N ASN A 55 -5.52 -8.64 2.97
CA ASN A 55 -5.51 -9.71 1.97
C ASN A 55 -4.54 -9.39 0.83
N GLN A 56 -4.53 -8.16 0.32
CA GLN A 56 -3.62 -7.76 -0.73
C GLN A 56 -2.14 -7.91 -0.32
N VAL A 57 -1.79 -7.59 0.92
CA VAL A 57 -0.43 -7.79 1.45
C VAL A 57 -0.11 -9.28 1.63
N MET A 58 -1.05 -10.06 2.15
CA MET A 58 -0.88 -11.51 2.36
C MET A 58 -0.78 -12.29 1.04
N GLU A 59 -1.35 -11.78 -0.04
CA GLU A 59 -1.28 -12.35 -1.39
C GLU A 59 -0.06 -11.89 -2.19
N MET A 60 0.77 -10.99 -1.65
CA MET A 60 2.00 -10.59 -2.35
C MET A 60 2.94 -11.80 -2.47
N PRO A 61 3.62 -11.96 -3.62
CA PRO A 61 4.60 -13.02 -3.78
C PRO A 61 5.75 -12.84 -2.78
N ASP A 62 6.24 -13.94 -2.21
CA ASP A 62 7.42 -13.93 -1.36
C ASP A 62 8.66 -13.53 -2.18
N GLU A 63 9.52 -12.70 -1.58
CA GLU A 63 10.81 -12.29 -2.15
C GLU A 63 11.77 -13.50 -2.32
N GLN A 64 11.56 -14.56 -1.54
CA GLN A 64 12.29 -15.81 -1.66
C GLN A 64 11.58 -16.74 -2.64
N GLU A 65 12.15 -16.87 -3.84
CA GLU A 65 11.66 -17.86 -4.81
C GLU A 65 11.76 -19.29 -4.23
N GLU A 66 10.64 -20.02 -4.24
CA GLU A 66 10.60 -21.42 -3.84
C GLU A 66 11.67 -22.24 -4.60
N GLY A 67 12.54 -22.91 -3.84
CA GLY A 67 13.59 -23.77 -4.40
C GLY A 67 14.95 -23.09 -4.65
N LYS A 68 15.10 -21.77 -4.48
CA LYS A 68 16.43 -21.13 -4.51
C LYS A 68 17.17 -21.37 -3.20
N ARG A 69 18.19 -22.24 -3.23
CA ARG A 69 19.10 -22.46 -2.11
C ARG A 69 20.09 -21.29 -2.03
N TYR A 70 19.82 -20.33 -1.17
CA TYR A 70 20.77 -19.24 -0.90
C TYR A 70 22.06 -19.82 -0.31
N ILE A 71 23.15 -19.73 -1.06
CA ILE A 71 24.46 -20.18 -0.60
C ILE A 71 24.98 -19.13 0.37
N HIS A 72 25.11 -19.51 1.65
CA HIS A 72 25.79 -18.67 2.62
C HIS A 72 27.27 -18.53 2.20
N ARG A 73 27.68 -17.33 1.82
CA ARG A 73 29.07 -16.99 1.50
C ARG A 73 29.68 -16.29 2.72
N PRO A 74 30.35 -17.01 3.63
CA PRO A 74 30.93 -16.40 4.84
C PRO A 74 32.10 -15.45 4.52
N ILE A 75 32.68 -15.56 3.33
CA ILE A 75 33.78 -14.70 2.88
C ILE A 75 33.46 -14.18 1.47
N VAL A 76 33.35 -12.86 1.34
CA VAL A 76 33.21 -12.18 0.04
C VAL A 76 34.59 -11.65 -0.35
N GLN A 77 35.17 -12.20 -1.42
CA GLN A 77 36.50 -11.77 -1.91
C GLN A 77 36.47 -10.41 -2.61
N GLY A 78 35.28 -9.86 -2.90
CA GLY A 78 35.12 -8.52 -3.48
C GLY A 78 35.30 -8.45 -5.00
N LYS A 79 35.42 -9.59 -5.70
CA LYS A 79 35.34 -9.64 -7.16
C LYS A 79 33.87 -9.44 -7.56
N ILE A 80 33.61 -8.51 -8.49
CA ILE A 80 32.28 -8.26 -9.06
C ILE A 80 32.35 -8.56 -10.56
N GLU A 81 31.45 -9.38 -11.07
CA GLU A 81 31.42 -9.77 -12.48
C GLU A 81 30.02 -9.66 -13.07
N LEU A 82 29.89 -8.82 -14.09
CA LEU A 82 28.69 -8.65 -14.90
C LEU A 82 28.95 -9.29 -16.27
N GLU A 83 28.12 -10.25 -16.66
CA GLU A 83 28.23 -10.96 -17.94
C GLU A 83 26.99 -10.68 -18.79
N ARG A 84 27.15 -9.88 -19.86
CA ARG A 84 26.11 -9.52 -20.84
C ARG A 84 24.80 -9.06 -20.19
N VAL A 85 24.92 -8.16 -19.20
CA VAL A 85 23.79 -7.72 -18.39
C VAL A 85 22.94 -6.72 -19.15
N THR A 86 21.66 -7.05 -19.30
CA THR A 86 20.62 -6.14 -19.81
C THR A 86 19.52 -6.00 -18.75
N PHE A 87 19.06 -4.77 -18.50
CA PHE A 87 18.02 -4.50 -17.51
C PHE A 87 17.01 -3.45 -17.95
N HIS A 88 15.75 -3.75 -17.70
CA HIS A 88 14.59 -2.87 -17.87
C HIS A 88 13.88 -2.69 -16.54
N TYR A 89 13.52 -1.44 -16.20
CA TYR A 89 12.56 -1.23 -15.12
C TYR A 89 11.18 -1.73 -15.56
N PRO A 90 10.33 -2.17 -14.60
CA PRO A 90 8.93 -2.43 -14.88
C PRO A 90 8.32 -1.26 -15.65
N ASP A 91 7.57 -1.57 -16.71
CA ASP A 91 6.88 -0.61 -17.58
C ASP A 91 7.77 0.36 -18.39
N SER A 92 9.09 0.17 -18.41
CA SER A 92 9.99 0.96 -19.27
C SER A 92 10.36 0.19 -20.55
N PRO A 93 9.96 0.66 -21.75
CA PRO A 93 10.36 0.04 -23.01
C PRO A 93 11.85 0.25 -23.33
N VAL A 94 12.50 1.19 -22.63
CA VAL A 94 13.91 1.51 -22.81
C VAL A 94 14.73 0.78 -21.75
N ALA A 95 15.67 -0.06 -22.20
CA ALA A 95 16.66 -0.67 -21.33
C ALA A 95 17.53 0.40 -20.65
N SER A 96 17.64 0.34 -19.32
CA SER A 96 18.53 1.20 -18.55
C SER A 96 19.99 0.78 -18.63
N ILE A 97 20.24 -0.52 -18.85
CA ILE A 97 21.54 -1.11 -19.14
C ILE A 97 21.34 -2.09 -20.29
N ARG A 98 22.26 -2.09 -21.26
CA ARG A 98 22.21 -2.95 -22.46
C ARG A 98 23.54 -3.66 -22.62
N ASP A 99 23.50 -4.99 -22.62
CA ASP A 99 24.63 -5.88 -22.91
C ASP A 99 25.96 -5.44 -22.25
N LEU A 100 25.90 -5.12 -20.96
CA LEU A 100 27.07 -4.66 -20.21
C LEU A 100 27.85 -5.86 -19.68
N SER A 101 29.11 -5.96 -20.09
CA SER A 101 30.08 -6.88 -19.47
C SER A 101 31.17 -6.08 -18.76
N LEU A 102 31.34 -6.32 -17.46
CA LEU A 102 32.29 -5.60 -16.61
C LEU A 102 32.82 -6.52 -15.52
N THR A 103 34.13 -6.50 -15.29
CA THR A 103 34.77 -7.19 -14.18
C THR A 103 35.52 -6.19 -13.32
N ILE A 104 35.26 -6.20 -12.01
CA ILE A 104 35.96 -5.39 -11.00
C ILE A 104 36.70 -6.35 -10.09
N ASN A 105 38.02 -6.20 -10.01
CA ASN A 105 38.87 -7.07 -9.21
C ASN A 105 38.88 -6.66 -7.73
N PRO A 106 39.18 -7.58 -6.80
CA PRO A 106 39.34 -7.26 -5.39
C PRO A 106 40.34 -6.12 -5.17
N GLY A 107 39.91 -5.09 -4.44
CA GLY A 107 40.73 -3.91 -4.12
C GLY A 107 40.82 -2.86 -5.25
N GLU A 108 40.21 -3.11 -6.40
CA GLU A 108 40.13 -2.16 -7.50
C GLU A 108 39.21 -0.98 -7.15
N LYS A 109 39.60 0.23 -7.55
CA LYS A 109 38.82 1.46 -7.36
C LYS A 109 38.31 1.92 -8.71
N VAL A 110 37.03 1.72 -8.97
CA VAL A 110 36.38 2.06 -10.24
C VAL A 110 35.46 3.27 -10.04
N ALA A 111 35.57 4.26 -10.93
CA ALA A 111 34.66 5.39 -10.97
C ALA A 111 33.66 5.22 -12.12
N ILE A 112 32.37 5.28 -11.82
CA ILE A 112 31.30 5.19 -12.83
C ILE A 112 30.82 6.60 -13.15
N ILE A 113 31.14 7.09 -14.34
CA ILE A 113 30.80 8.44 -14.82
C ILE A 113 29.88 8.40 -16.03
N GLY A 114 29.01 9.40 -16.16
CA GLY A 114 28.08 9.49 -17.28
C GLY A 114 26.99 10.54 -17.04
N ARG A 115 26.20 10.84 -18.08
CA ARG A 115 25.09 11.83 -18.01
C ARG A 115 23.96 11.36 -17.08
N ILE A 116 23.12 12.27 -16.63
CA ILE A 116 21.90 11.92 -15.88
C ILE A 116 21.06 10.96 -16.75
N GLY A 117 20.55 9.89 -16.15
CA GLY A 117 19.78 8.86 -16.87
C GLY A 117 20.61 7.78 -17.57
N SER A 118 21.95 7.80 -17.49
CA SER A 118 22.81 6.80 -18.15
C SER A 118 22.85 5.42 -17.48
N GLY A 119 21.96 5.12 -16.52
CA GLY A 119 21.90 3.81 -15.86
C GLY A 119 22.86 3.57 -14.70
N LYS A 120 23.61 4.58 -14.21
CA LYS A 120 24.61 4.41 -13.12
C LYS A 120 23.99 3.89 -11.81
N THR A 121 22.94 4.55 -11.33
CA THR A 121 22.22 4.12 -10.12
C THR A 121 21.58 2.74 -10.32
N THR A 122 21.16 2.43 -11.55
CA THR A 122 20.65 1.09 -11.89
C THR A 122 21.75 0.04 -11.79
N LEU A 123 22.96 0.35 -12.27
CA LEU A 123 24.12 -0.54 -12.18
C LEU A 123 24.49 -0.84 -10.73
N GLU A 124 24.55 0.20 -9.88
CA GLU A 124 24.80 0.04 -8.45
C GLU A 124 23.74 -0.85 -7.78
N ARG A 125 22.46 -0.65 -8.11
CA ARG A 125 21.36 -1.46 -7.59
C ARG A 125 21.44 -2.92 -8.01
N LEU A 126 21.88 -3.21 -9.24
CA LEU A 126 22.12 -4.58 -9.72
C LEU A 126 23.30 -5.23 -9.00
N ILE A 127 24.40 -4.50 -8.80
CA ILE A 127 25.58 -5.00 -8.05
C ILE A 127 25.21 -5.32 -6.59
N MET A 128 24.36 -4.51 -5.96
CA MET A 128 23.86 -4.76 -4.61
C MET A 128 22.82 -5.89 -4.53
N GLY A 129 22.37 -6.44 -5.66
CA GLY A 129 21.33 -7.47 -5.70
C GLY A 129 19.92 -6.95 -5.39
N LEU A 130 19.69 -5.62 -5.42
CA LEU A 130 18.36 -5.02 -5.19
C LEU A 130 17.42 -5.22 -6.39
N TYR A 131 17.99 -5.51 -7.56
CA TYR A 131 17.25 -5.89 -8.76
C TYR A 131 17.95 -7.09 -9.39
N GLN A 132 17.17 -7.96 -10.01
CA GLN A 132 17.69 -9.01 -10.87
C GLN A 132 17.80 -8.49 -12.32
N PRO A 133 18.88 -8.81 -13.05
CA PRO A 133 19.00 -8.45 -14.45
C PRO A 133 17.92 -9.17 -15.27
N THR A 134 17.43 -8.52 -16.34
CA THR A 134 16.47 -9.13 -17.27
C THR A 134 17.15 -10.21 -18.11
N GLU A 135 18.40 -9.98 -18.51
CA GLU A 135 19.26 -10.93 -19.20
C GLU A 135 20.69 -10.84 -18.66
N GLY A 136 21.44 -11.94 -18.74
CA GLY A 136 22.80 -12.03 -18.22
C GLY A 136 22.86 -12.34 -16.72
N HIS A 137 24.05 -12.22 -16.14
CA HIS A 137 24.31 -12.57 -14.75
C HIS A 137 25.22 -11.57 -14.04
N VAL A 138 24.97 -11.37 -12.74
CA VAL A 138 25.81 -10.60 -11.81
C VAL A 138 26.34 -11.56 -10.74
N ARG A 139 27.66 -11.56 -10.49
CA ARG A 139 28.34 -12.48 -9.57
C ARG A 139 29.27 -11.78 -8.59
#